data_AF-A0A0R1K8Q8-F1
#
_entry.id   AF-A0A0R1K8Q8-F1
#
_cell.length_a   1.000
_cell.length_b   1.000
_cell.length_c   1.000
_cell.angle_alpha   90.00
_cell.angle_beta   90.00
_cell.angle_gamma   90.00
#
_symmetry.space_group_name_H-M   'P 1'
#
loop_
_entity.id
_entity.type
_entity.pdbx_description
1 polymer ?
#
loop_
_entity_poly.entity_id
_entity_poly.type
_entity_poly.pdbx_seq_one_letter_code
_entity_poly.pdbx_strand_id
1 'polypeptide(L)' 'MPKEGLPFFPTDKVLSQDEIVQMIENFAEMGISKVRITGGEPLLRTDVVDIVRRIKAVKGIEDVSITTNGLFLAKKG' A
#
# COMPACT_ATOMS: atom_id res chain seq x y z
N MET A 1 8.65 -12.37 12.70
CA MET A 1 8.16 -13.11 11.52
C MET A 1 8.21 -14.60 11.84
N PRO A 2 7.16 -15.39 11.56
CA PRO A 2 7.17 -16.84 11.79
C PRO A 2 8.27 -17.52 10.93
N LYS A 3 8.90 -18.56 11.47
CA LYS A 3 10.04 -19.28 10.84
C LYS A 3 9.65 -20.02 9.55
N GLU A 4 8.37 -20.24 9.32
CA GLU A 4 7.86 -21.09 8.21
C GLU A 4 7.42 -20.28 6.97
N GLY A 5 7.66 -18.97 6.94
CA GLY A 5 7.11 -18.11 5.88
C GLY A 5 5.61 -17.89 6.07
N LEU A 6 5.08 -16.82 5.46
CA LEU A 6 3.64 -16.59 5.46
C LEU A 6 3.00 -17.52 4.41
N PRO A 7 1.84 -18.14 4.71
CA PRO A 7 1.08 -18.84 3.67
C PRO A 7 0.85 -17.88 2.51
N PHE A 8 1.09 -18.35 1.29
CA PHE A 8 0.89 -17.58 0.07
C PHE A 8 -0.56 -17.08 0.07
N PHE A 9 -0.75 -15.78 0.25
CA PHE A 9 -2.10 -15.19 0.27
C PHE A 9 -2.70 -15.35 -1.14
N PRO A 10 -3.92 -15.90 -1.28
CA PRO A 10 -4.57 -16.02 -2.57
C PRO A 10 -4.69 -14.65 -3.23
N THR A 11 -4.08 -14.51 -4.41
CA THR A 11 -3.97 -13.24 -5.15
C THR A 11 -5.35 -12.63 -5.49
N ASP A 12 -6.36 -13.48 -5.63
CA ASP A 12 -7.76 -13.13 -5.92
C ASP A 12 -8.49 -12.44 -4.77
N LYS A 13 -7.96 -12.49 -3.55
CA LYS A 13 -8.52 -11.81 -2.37
C LYS A 13 -7.83 -10.49 -2.03
N VAL A 14 -6.84 -10.11 -2.82
CA VAL A 14 -6.05 -8.89 -2.61
C VAL A 14 -6.54 -7.83 -3.58
N LEU A 15 -6.83 -6.63 -3.06
CA LEU A 15 -7.22 -5.51 -3.90
C LEU A 15 -6.14 -5.19 -4.94
N SER A 16 -6.58 -4.99 -6.18
CA SER A 16 -5.79 -4.44 -7.27
C SER A 16 -5.41 -2.98 -6.98
N GLN A 17 -4.48 -2.44 -7.75
CA GLN A 17 -4.10 -1.03 -7.63
C GLN A 17 -5.28 -0.10 -7.92
N ASP A 18 -6.10 -0.46 -8.89
CA ASP A 18 -7.24 0.36 -9.33
C ASP A 18 -8.31 0.42 -8.24
N GLU A 19 -8.62 -0.71 -7.61
CA GLU A 19 -9.55 -0.76 -6.48
C GLU A 19 -9.02 0.03 -5.27
N ILE A 20 -7.72 -0.05 -4.99
CA ILE A 20 -7.10 0.74 -3.90
C ILE A 20 -7.25 2.24 -4.19
N VAL A 21 -6.92 2.69 -5.39
CA VAL A 21 -6.96 4.12 -5.74
C VAL A 21 -8.38 4.64 -5.77
N GLN A 22 -9.32 3.89 -6.35
CA GLN A 22 -10.73 4.24 -6.35
C GLN A 22 -11.29 4.37 -4.92
N MET A 23 -10.91 3.46 -4.02
CA MET A 23 -11.29 3.54 -2.61
C MET A 23 -10.73 4.81 -1.95
N ILE A 24 -9.47 5.15 -2.22
CA ILE A 24 -8.84 6.35 -1.66
C ILE A 24 -9.45 7.64 -2.21
N GLU A 25 -9.79 7.70 -3.50
CA GLU A 25 -10.49 8.85 -4.10
C GLU A 25 -11.82 9.12 -3.38
N ASN A 26 -12.64 8.08 -3.20
CA ASN A 26 -13.92 8.18 -2.48
C ASN A 26 -13.73 8.66 -1.03
N PHE A 27 -12.68 8.20 -0.35
CA PHE A 27 -12.40 8.63 1.01
C PHE A 27 -11.82 10.05 1.10
N ALA A 28 -11.05 10.48 0.09
CA ALA A 28 -10.54 11.84 0.01
C ALA A 28 -11.68 12.85 -0.16
N GLU A 29 -12.71 12.51 -0.94
CA GLU A 29 -13.94 13.30 -1.06
C GLU A 29 -14.69 13.45 0.27
N MET A 30 -14.52 12.49 1.20
CA MET A 30 -15.08 12.53 2.56
C MET A 30 -14.17 13.24 3.57
N GLY A 31 -13.03 13.79 3.14
CA GLY A 31 -12.11 14.56 3.98
C GLY A 31 -10.94 13.76 4.56
N ILE A 32 -10.73 12.50 4.15
CA ILE A 32 -9.49 11.79 4.51
C ILE A 32 -8.32 12.42 3.75
N SER A 33 -7.28 12.83 4.47
CA SER A 33 -6.08 13.43 3.87
C SER A 33 -4.79 12.65 4.12
N LYS A 34 -4.83 11.59 4.94
CA LYS A 34 -3.64 10.80 5.32
C LYS A 34 -3.85 9.33 5.08
N VAL A 35 -2.91 8.71 4.37
CA VAL A 35 -2.94 7.26 4.09
C VAL A 35 -1.70 6.60 4.66
N ARG A 36 -1.89 5.52 5.42
CA ARG A 36 -0.80 4.69 5.93
C ARG A 36 -0.87 3.31 5.29
N ILE A 37 0.18 2.95 4.55
CA ILE A 37 0.35 1.61 3.98
C ILE A 37 1.02 0.72 5.04
N THR A 38 0.37 -0.40 5.32
CA THR A 38 0.78 -1.40 6.30
C THR A 38 0.40 -2.79 5.76
N GLY A 39 0.48 -3.82 6.61
CA GLY A 39 0.09 -5.19 6.30
C GLY A 39 0.88 -6.15 7.18
N GLY A 40 1.35 -7.26 6.60
CA GLY A 40 2.46 -8.04 7.17
C GLY A 40 3.78 -7.32 6.95
N GLU A 41 4.32 -7.37 5.73
CA GLU A 41 5.43 -6.53 5.28
C GLU A 41 5.08 -5.90 3.92
N PRO A 42 4.77 -4.58 3.86
CA PRO A 42 4.25 -3.96 2.64
C PRO A 42 5.25 -3.96 1.48
N LEU A 43 6.56 -4.00 1.74
CA LEU A 43 7.57 -4.05 0.67
C LEU A 43 7.64 -5.39 -0.07
N LEU A 44 6.99 -6.45 0.46
CA LEU A 44 6.81 -7.72 -0.27
C LEU A 44 5.83 -7.58 -1.44
N ARG A 45 4.95 -6.59 -1.39
CA ARG A 45 4.05 -6.31 -2.50
C ARG A 45 4.86 -5.70 -3.66
N THR A 46 4.84 -6.35 -4.82
CA THR A 46 5.71 -6.02 -5.94
C THR A 46 5.46 -4.61 -6.47
N ASP A 47 4.20 -4.19 -6.52
CA ASP A 47 3.72 -2.92 -7.05
C ASP A 47 3.50 -1.81 -6.00
N VAL A 48 4.03 -1.96 -4.78
CA VAL A 48 3.82 -0.99 -3.69
C VAL A 48 4.27 0.43 -4.04
N VAL A 49 5.32 0.58 -4.85
CA VAL A 49 5.83 1.90 -5.28
C VAL A 49 4.83 2.61 -6.18
N ASP A 50 4.21 1.88 -7.11
CA ASP A 50 3.20 2.43 -8.00
C ASP A 50 1.91 2.79 -7.24
N ILE A 51 1.53 1.96 -6.26
CA ILE A 51 0.41 2.26 -5.36
C ILE A 51 0.66 3.56 -4.59
N VAL A 52 1.83 3.71 -3.95
CA VAL A 52 2.21 4.94 -3.25
C VAL A 52 2.12 6.15 -4.17
N ARG A 53 2.69 6.03 -5.39
CA ARG A 53 2.68 7.10 -6.38
C ARG A 53 1.27 7.51 -6.78
N ARG A 54 0.39 6.54 -7.04
CA ARG A 54 -1.00 6.79 -7.42
C ARG A 54 -1.81 7.39 -6.29
N ILE A 55 -1.67 6.87 -5.06
CA ILE A 55 -2.32 7.42 -3.86
C ILE A 55 -1.89 8.87 -3.64
N LYS A 56 -0.60 9.18 -3.77
CA LYS A 56 -0.10 10.54 -3.57
C LYS A 56 -0.60 11.54 -4.61
N ALA A 57 -0.99 11.05 -5.79
CA ALA A 57 -1.59 11.86 -6.84
C ALA A 57 -3.09 12.14 -6.63
N VAL A 58 -3.75 11.45 -5.70
CA VAL A 58 -5.16 11.69 -5.38
C VAL A 58 -5.33 13.07 -4.73
N LYS A 59 -6.20 13.89 -5.31
CA LYS A 59 -6.54 15.21 -4.78
C LYS A 59 -7.13 15.07 -3.38
N GLY A 60 -6.60 15.85 -2.42
CA GLY A 60 -7.00 15.80 -1.01
C GLY A 60 -6.06 14.97 -0.14
N ILE A 61 -5.22 14.10 -0.72
CA ILE A 61 -4.21 13.35 0.03
C ILE A 61 -2.95 14.19 0.25
N GLU A 62 -2.74 14.56 1.51
CA GLU A 62 -1.62 15.36 1.97
C GLU A 62 -0.44 14.50 2.42
N ASP A 63 -0.71 13.36 3.07
CA ASP A 63 0.32 12.47 3.62
C ASP A 63 0.14 11.03 3.15
N VAL A 64 1.25 10.42 2.73
CA VAL A 64 1.32 8.98 2.46
C VAL A 64 2.51 8.43 3.21
N SER A 65 2.26 7.54 4.16
CA SER A 65 3.29 6.92 4.99
C SER A 65 3.27 5.41 4.84
N ILE A 66 4.41 4.77 5.12
CA ILE A 66 4.55 3.30 5.10
C ILE A 66 5.16 2.83 6.42
N THR A 67 4.62 1.74 6.97
CA THR A 67 5.23 1.06 8.12
C THR A 67 5.86 -0.24 7.63
N THR A 68 7.18 -0.35 7.71
CA THR A 68 7.96 -1.49 7.19
C THR A 68 9.09 -1.86 8.16
N ASN A 69 9.54 -3.12 8.11
CA ASN A 69 10.77 -3.56 8.78
C ASN A 69 12.06 -3.12 8.04
N GLY A 70 11.95 -2.60 6.82
CA GLY A 70 13.06 -2.04 6.05
C GLY A 70 13.94 -3.04 5.30
N LEU A 71 13.77 -4.36 5.48
CA LEU A 71 14.65 -5.37 4.90
C LEU A 71 14.68 -5.37 3.36
N PHE A 72 13.58 -4.94 2.73
CA PHE A 72 13.43 -4.90 1.27
C PHE A 72 13.58 -3.49 0.70
N LEU A 73 13.90 -2.48 1.53
CA LEU A 73 13.87 -1.08 1.11
C LEU A 73 14.87 -0.80 -0.01
N ALA A 74 16.11 -1.28 0.12
CA ALA A 74 17.15 -1.13 -0.91
C ALA A 74 16.81 -1.82 -2.25
N LYS A 75 15.81 -2.70 -2.28
CA LYS A 75 15.34 -3.38 -3.49
C LYS A 75 14.21 -2.63 -4.19
N LYS A 76 13.69 -1.56 -3.59
CA LYS A 76 12.66 -0.70 -4.16
C LYS A 76 13.33 0.59 -4.65
N GLY A 77 13.30 0.81 -5.95
CA GLY A 77 13.83 1.99 -6.65
C GLY A 77 12.71 2.94 -7.03
#